data_AF-A0A9E4KQL7-F1
#
_entry.id   AF-A0A9E4KQL7-F1
#
_cell.length_a   1.000
_cell.length_b   1.000
_cell.length_c   1.000
_cell.angle_alpha   90.00
_cell.angle_beta   90.00
_cell.angle_gamma   90.00
#
_symmetry.space_group_name_H-M   'P 1'
#
loop_
_entity.id
_entity.type
_entity.pdbx_description
1 polymer ?
#
loop_
_entity_poly.entity_id
_entity_poly.type
_entity_poly.pdbx_seq_one_letter_code
_entity_poly.pdbx_strand_id
1 'polypeptide(L)' 'MDGGIFEGVKVLDISQDIAGSFCARLLGDYGADVIKVEPSSGADLRRMGPFFKDDPHPEKSLFFLIANLN' A
#
# COMPACT_ATOMS: atom_id res chain seq x y z
N MET A 1 -16.64 13.20 -13.92
CA MET A 1 -16.99 12.11 -13.00
C MET A 1 -16.93 12.75 -11.63
N ASP A 2 -18.04 12.79 -10.91
CA ASP A 2 -18.03 13.23 -9.52
C ASP A 2 -17.01 12.35 -8.77
N GLY A 3 -16.14 12.94 -7.95
CA GLY A 3 -15.04 12.18 -7.36
C GLY A 3 -15.52 11.08 -6.43
N GLY A 4 -14.62 10.13 -6.14
CA GLY A 4 -14.94 8.97 -5.32
C GLY A 4 -15.55 9.35 -3.95
N ILE A 5 -16.20 8.39 -3.28
CA ILE A 5 -16.88 8.62 -1.99
C ILE A 5 -15.95 9.19 -0.89
N PHE A 6 -14.64 9.08 -1.06
CA PHE A 6 -13.63 9.68 -0.17
C PHE A 6 -12.86 10.86 -0.79
N GLU A 7 -13.37 11.49 -1.84
CA GLU A 7 -12.76 12.70 -2.40
C GLU A 7 -12.52 13.76 -1.32
N GLY A 8 -11.30 14.32 -1.30
CA GLY A 8 -10.88 15.32 -0.32
C GLY A 8 -10.45 14.75 1.04
N VAL A 9 -10.63 13.45 1.30
CA VAL A 9 -10.10 12.79 2.49
C VAL A 9 -8.61 12.53 2.33
N LYS A 10 -7.83 12.84 3.37
CA LYS A 10 -6.40 12.50 3.46
C LYS A 10 -6.19 11.40 4.48
N VAL A 11 -5.45 10.36 4.11
CA VAL A 11 -5.18 9.19 4.96
C VAL A 11 -3.68 9.04 5.13
N LEU A 12 -3.25 8.88 6.38
CA LEU A 12 -1.87 8.50 6.70
C LEU A 12 -1.85 7.00 7.03
N ASP A 13 -1.32 6.18 6.13
CA ASP A 13 -1.14 4.74 6.36
C ASP A 13 0.18 4.48 7.08
N ILE A 14 0.09 4.16 8.37
CA ILE A 14 1.23 3.76 9.21
C ILE A 14 1.30 2.24 9.41
N SER A 15 0.49 1.47 8.68
CA SER A 15 0.51 0.01 8.76
C SER A 15 1.75 -0.57 8.08
N GLN A 16 2.23 -1.69 8.63
CA GLN A 16 3.37 -2.42 8.10
C GLN A 16 2.99 -3.74 7.45
N ASP A 17 1.76 -4.21 7.67
CA ASP A 17 1.25 -5.51 7.22
C ASP A 17 0.19 -5.38 6.12
N ILE A 18 -0.26 -6.54 5.64
CA ILE A 18 -1.22 -6.63 4.54
C ILE A 18 -2.60 -6.05 4.90
N ALA A 19 -3.07 -6.24 6.14
CA ALA A 19 -4.45 -5.91 6.49
C ALA A 19 -4.64 -4.39 6.52
N GLY A 20 -3.72 -3.68 7.17
CA GLY A 20 -3.78 -2.21 7.22
C GLY A 20 -3.53 -1.59 5.85
N SER A 21 -2.51 -2.08 5.12
CA SER A 21 -2.14 -1.49 3.82
C SER A 21 -3.26 -1.71 2.79
N PHE A 22 -3.87 -2.89 2.79
CA PHE A 22 -5.01 -3.17 1.90
C PHE A 22 -6.25 -2.33 2.26
N CYS A 23 -6.50 -2.08 3.54
CA CYS A 23 -7.57 -1.17 3.97
C CYS A 23 -7.32 0.26 3.45
N ALA A 24 -6.09 0.77 3.62
CA ALA A 24 -5.71 2.09 3.11
C ALA A 24 -5.82 2.17 1.59
N ARG A 25 -5.40 1.12 0.88
CA ARG A 25 -5.59 0.99 -0.56
C ARG A 25 -7.05 1.13 -0.98
N LEU A 26 -7.97 0.43 -0.31
CA LEU A 26 -9.41 0.55 -0.63
C LEU A 26 -9.89 2.00 -0.49
N LEU A 27 -9.45 2.73 0.53
CA LEU A 27 -9.79 4.15 0.67
C LEU A 27 -9.28 4.97 -0.52
N GLY A 28 -8.06 4.70 -0.98
CA GLY A 28 -7.48 5.33 -2.18
C GLY A 28 -8.22 4.98 -3.46
N ASP A 29 -8.60 3.71 -3.65
CA ASP A 29 -9.40 3.25 -4.80
C ASP A 29 -10.75 3.97 -4.88
N TYR A 30 -11.28 4.38 -3.71
CA TYR A 30 -12.53 5.13 -3.56
C TYR A 30 -12.32 6.65 -3.41
N GLY A 31 -11.12 7.17 -3.73
CA GLY A 31 -10.86 8.60 -3.95
C GLY A 31 -10.11 9.34 -2.84
N ALA A 32 -9.64 8.66 -1.79
CA ALA A 32 -8.81 9.29 -0.77
C ALA A 32 -7.37 9.53 -1.25
N ASP A 33 -6.74 10.60 -0.74
CA ASP A 33 -5.29 10.84 -0.88
C ASP A 33 -4.55 10.08 0.24
N VAL A 34 -3.95 8.95 -0.10
CA VAL A 34 -3.32 8.03 0.85
C VAL A 34 -1.80 8.17 0.80
N ILE A 35 -1.21 8.57 1.93
CA ILE A 35 0.24 8.64 2.11
C ILE A 35 0.69 7.49 3.00
N LYS A 36 1.51 6.60 2.45
CA LYS A 36 2.17 5.56 3.24
C LYS A 36 3.40 6.12 3.96
N VAL A 37 3.48 5.88 5.26
CA VAL A 37 4.65 6.18 6.07
C VAL A 37 5.34 4.89 6.43
N GLU A 38 6.62 4.80 6.08
CA GLU A 38 7.42 3.62 6.33
C GLU A 38 8.62 3.95 7.22
N PRO A 39 9.12 2.97 8.00
CA PRO A 39 10.45 3.06 8.58
C PRO A 39 11.51 3.28 7.50
N SER A 40 12.70 3.77 7.88
CA SER A 40 13.83 3.91 6.95
C SER A 40 14.25 2.58 6.30
N SER A 41 13.93 1.44 6.94
CA SER A 41 14.13 0.09 6.41
C SER A 41 13.03 -0.41 5.47
N GLY A 42 11.96 0.38 5.26
CA GLY A 42 10.73 -0.06 4.61
C GLY A 42 9.88 -0.98 5.48
N ALA A 43 8.58 -1.05 5.16
CA ALA A 43 7.60 -1.92 5.80
C ALA A 43 7.96 -3.40 5.63
N ASP A 44 7.59 -4.22 6.62
CA ASP A 44 7.85 -5.67 6.61
C ASP A 44 7.27 -6.37 5.38
N LEU A 45 6.13 -5.90 4.88
CA LEU A 45 5.47 -6.44 3.70
C LEU A 45 6.37 -6.43 2.45
N ARG A 46 7.32 -5.48 2.32
CA ARG A 46 8.30 -5.43 1.21
C ARG A 46 9.22 -6.66 1.17
N ARG A 47 9.42 -7.32 2.30
CA ARG A 47 10.27 -8.52 2.45
C ARG A 47 9.48 -9.83 2.40
N MET A 48 8.17 -9.76 2.15
CA MET A 48 7.31 -10.94 2.09
C MET A 48 7.15 -11.40 0.63
N GLY A 49 7.61 -12.61 0.32
CA GLY A 49 7.32 -13.24 -0.97
C GLY A 49 5.84 -13.61 -1.10
N PRO A 50 5.32 -13.87 -2.32
CA PRO A 50 6.08 -14.15 -3.53
C PRO A 50 6.71 -12.90 -4.13
N PHE A 51 7.84 -13.09 -4.81
CA PHE A 51 8.57 -12.00 -5.46
C PHE A 51 8.48 -12.10 -6.98
N PHE A 52 8.37 -10.96 -7.67
CA PHE A 52 8.39 -10.94 -9.12
C PHE A 52 9.70 -11.54 -9.67
N LYS A 53 9.59 -12.57 -10.52
CA LYS A 53 10.72 -13.34 -11.06
C LYS A 53 11.61 -13.99 -9.98
N ASP A 54 11.03 -14.34 -8.84
CA ASP A 54 11.74 -14.97 -7.71
C ASP A 54 12.93 -14.15 -7.17
N ASP A 55 12.94 -12.82 -7.39
CA ASP A 55 13.99 -11.92 -6.93
C ASP A 55 13.57 -11.21 -5.63
N PRO A 56 14.18 -11.51 -4.46
CA PRO A 56 13.80 -11.01 -3.13
C PRO A 56 14.16 -9.53 -2.89
N HIS A 57 14.03 -8.70 -3.91
CA HIS A 57 14.18 -7.26 -3.84
C HIS A 57 12.94 -6.62 -3.16
N PRO A 58 13.10 -5.61 -2.29
CA PRO A 58 11.98 -4.96 -1.58
C PRO A 58 10.87 -4.42 -2.50
N GLU A 59 11.23 -3.90 -3.67
CA GLU A 59 10.28 -3.42 -4.69
C GLU A 59 9.63 -4.52 -5.53
N LYS A 60 9.89 -5.80 -5.22
CA LYS A 60 9.38 -6.93 -6.00
C LYS A 60 8.45 -7.85 -5.21
N SER A 61 8.17 -7.54 -3.94
CA SER A 61 7.14 -8.27 -3.18
C SER A 61 5.77 -8.07 -3.82
N LEU A 62 5.16 -9.16 -4.28
CA LEU A 62 3.82 -9.13 -4.86
C LEU A 62 2.75 -8.80 -3.81
N PHE A 63 2.99 -9.14 -2.54
CA PHE A 63 2.12 -8.72 -1.44
C PHE A 63 2.20 -7.22 -1.17
N PHE A 64 3.40 -6.64 -1.21
CA PHE A 64 3.54 -5.20 -1.07
C PHE A 64 2.86 -4.47 -2.22
N LEU A 65 3.13 -4.91 -3.46
CA LEU A 65 2.57 -4.31 -4.66
C LEU A 65 1.04 -4.38 -4.64
N ILE A 66 0.44 -5.54 -4.37
CA ILE A 66 -1.03 -5.64 -4.34
C ILE A 66 -1.66 -4.80 -3.22
N ALA A 67 -0.97 -4.60 -2.10
CA ALA A 67 -1.55 -3.86 -0.99
C ALA A 67 -1.40 -2.34 -1.09
N ASN A 68 -0.62 -1.79 -2.04
CA ASN A 68 -0.26 -0.36 -2.09
C ASN A 68 -0.28 0.23 -3.51
N LEU A 69 -1.15 -0.28 -4.39
CA LEU A 69 -1.09 -0.09 -5.84
C LEU A 69 -1.84 1.16 -6.33
N ASN A 70 -1.49 2.37 -5.86
CA ASN A 70 -2.28 3.59 -6.13
C ASN A 70 -1.39 4.81 -6.43
#